data_AF-A0A831JW93-F1
#
_entry.id   AF-A0A831JW93-F1
#
_cell.length_a   1.000
_cell.length_b   1.000
_cell.length_c   1.000
_cell.angle_alpha   90.00
_cell.angle_beta   90.00
_cell.angle_gamma   90.00
#
_symmetry.space_group_name_H-M   'P 1'
#
loop_
_entity.id
_entity.type
_entity.pdbx_description
1 polymer ?
#
loop_
_entity_poly.entity_id
_entity_poly.type
_entity_poly.pdbx_seq_one_letter_code
_entity_poly.pdbx_strand_id
1 'polypeptide(L)' 'MAKKSLIAKAKLKQKFKVRTYNRCPFCGRSR' A
#
# COMPACT_ATOMS: atom_id res chain seq x y z
N MET A 1 2.62 5.28 12.49
CA MET A 1 2.75 6.03 11.22
C MET A 1 2.99 5.06 10.07
N ALA A 2 2.40 5.31 8.91
CA ALA A 2 2.59 4.43 7.77
C ALA A 2 4.04 4.48 7.27
N LYS A 3 4.69 3.32 7.16
CA LYS A 3 6.07 3.23 6.67
C LYS A 3 6.11 3.70 5.20
N LYS A 4 6.95 4.69 4.89
CA LYS A 4 7.08 5.25 3.52
C LYS A 4 7.35 4.17 2.47
N SER A 5 8.16 3.17 2.80
CA SER A 5 8.45 2.05 1.91
C SER A 5 7.23 1.19 1.58
N LEU A 6 6.29 1.03 2.52
CA LEU A 6 5.05 0.27 2.27
C LEU A 6 4.06 1.03 1.39
N ILE A 7 4.01 2.35 1.51
CA ILE A 7 3.19 3.20 0.64
C ILE A 7 3.71 3.14 -0.79
N ALA A 8 5.03 3.28 -0.99
CA ALA A 8 5.65 3.14 -2.30
C ALA A 8 5.39 1.76 -2.90
N LYS A 9 5.55 0.68 -2.11
CA LYS A 9 5.26 -0.68 -2.55
C LYS A 9 3.81 -0.88 -2.97
N ALA A 10 2.86 -0.28 -2.26
CA ALA A 10 1.43 -0.38 -2.59
C ALA A 10 1.05 0.38 -3.88
N LYS A 11 1.78 1.45 -4.22
CA LYS A 11 1.58 2.20 -5.49
C LYS A 11 2.15 1.48 -6.71
N LEU A 12 3.07 0.53 -6.52
CA LEU A 12 3.65 -0.25 -7.61
C LEU A 12 2.70 -1.36 -8.08
N LYS A 13 2.77 -1.69 -9.37
CA LYS A 13 2.03 -2.81 -9.97
C LYS A 13 2.50 -4.12 -9.33
N GLN A 14 1.58 -4.81 -8.65
CA GLN A 14 1.88 -6.09 -8.02
C GLN A 14 1.96 -7.22 -9.05
N LYS A 15 2.87 -8.18 -8.82
CA LYS A 15 3.04 -9.37 -9.66
C LYS A 15 1.77 -10.25 -9.70
N PHE A 16 1.03 -10.30 -8.60
CA PHE A 16 -0.20 -11.09 -8.48
C PHE A 16 -1.32 -10.20 -7.97
N LYS A 17 -2.52 -10.36 -8.54
CA LYS A 17 -3.70 -9.56 -8.18
C LYS A 17 -4.05 -9.68 -6.69
N VAL A 18 -3.83 -10.83 -6.08
CA VAL A 18 -4.08 -11.08 -4.63
C VAL A 18 -3.21 -10.26 -3.68
N ARG A 19 -2.14 -9.61 -4.16
CA ARG A 19 -1.22 -8.84 -3.31
C ARG A 19 -1.63 -7.38 -3.14
N THR A 20 -2.70 -6.92 -3.81
CA THR A 20 -3.23 -5.58 -3.60
C THR A 20 -3.99 -5.53 -2.29
N TYR A 21 -3.67 -4.54 -1.45
CA TYR A 21 -4.34 -4.32 -0.18
C TYR A 21 -4.61 -2.82 -0.02
N ASN A 22 -5.67 -2.48 0.71
CA ASN A 22 -6.12 -1.10 0.83
C ASN A 22 -5.27 -0.31 1.83
N ARG A 23 -4.77 0.83 1.39
CA ARG A 23 -4.14 1.83 2.27
C ARG A 23 -4.95 3.12 2.24
N CYS A 24 -5.09 3.77 3.39
CA CYS A 24 -5.75 5.06 3.46
C CYS A 24 -4.95 6.10 2.64
N PRO A 25 -5.59 6.88 1.74
CA PRO A 25 -4.90 7.91 0.96
C PRO A 25 -4.43 9.10 1.80
N PHE A 26 -5.11 9.39 2.92
CA PHE A 26 -4.78 10.51 3.81
C PHE A 26 -3.66 10.18 4.79
N CYS A 27 -3.71 9.00 5.43
CA CYS A 27 -2.78 8.64 6.52
C CYS A 27 -1.88 7.43 6.20
N GLY A 28 -2.07 6.76 5.07
CA GLY A 28 -1.26 5.61 4.63
C GLY A 28 -1.44 4.34 5.47
N ARG A 29 -2.32 4.34 6.47
CA ARG A 29 -2.57 3.18 7.34
C ARG A 29 -3.19 2.06 6.53
N SER A 30 -2.76 0.82 6.78
CA SER A 30 -3.47 -0.34 6.22
C SER A 30 -4.86 -0.35 6.85
N ARG A 31 -5.89 -0.55 6.04
CA ARG A 31 -7.16 -1.07 6.55
C ARG A 31 -7.13 -2.58 6.46
#